data_AF-A0A4R3GYI1-F1
#
_entry.id   AF-A0A4R3GYI1-F1
#
_cell.length_a   1.000
_cell.length_b   1.000
_cell.length_c   1.000
_cell.angle_alpha   90.00
_cell.angle_beta   90.00
_cell.angle_gamma   90.00
#
_symmetry.space_group_name_H-M   'P 1'
#
loop_
_entity.id
_entity.type
_entity.pdbx_description
1 polymer ?
#
loop_
_entity_poly.entity_id
_entity_poly.type
_entity_poly.pdbx_seq_one_letter_code
_entity_poly.pdbx_strand_id
1 'polypeptide(L)'
;MAITDLRPSKPAPISVNALILTGIFAALTFALARMDQPPGVLTFAFVVVGWILSVVVHEFAHAYVAYKAGDHTIAQKGYLTLDPLKYTDLGTSLVLPLVVLAMGGIGFPGGAVYLRDDLMRSRRGRALASLAGPLGTLAVLVGLAVCLAADRAFGVETSPLSRAAAFLAFLQGFALVLNLLPLPGLDGFGVIRPYLPAAVQQQAQKVGGLVFIGLFLAIFFIPGVNHALFRVVLTITDLFGVSRPDIGAGYGAFRFWEG
;
A
#
# COMPACT_ATOMS: atom_id res chain seq x y z
N MET A 1 12.96 -42.40 22.36
CA MET A 1 12.30 -41.80 21.19
C MET A 1 12.69 -40.33 21.16
N ALA A 2 13.59 -39.94 20.25
CA ALA A 2 14.07 -38.56 20.18
C ALA A 2 12.99 -37.66 19.58
N ILE A 3 12.61 -36.59 20.27
CA ILE A 3 11.79 -35.52 19.70
C ILE A 3 12.72 -34.74 18.77
N THR A 4 12.50 -34.88 17.46
CA THR A 4 13.26 -34.13 16.45
C THR A 4 13.04 -32.64 16.66
N ASP A 5 14.12 -31.88 16.90
CA ASP A 5 14.12 -30.41 16.91
C ASP A 5 13.81 -29.91 15.48
N LEU A 6 12.54 -29.97 15.10
CA LEU A 6 12.00 -29.34 13.91
C LEU A 6 11.99 -27.83 14.12
N ARG A 7 13.19 -27.23 14.09
CA ARG A 7 13.36 -25.81 13.81
C ARG A 7 12.56 -25.56 12.53
N PRO A 8 11.50 -24.72 12.56
CA PRO A 8 10.73 -24.44 11.37
C PRO A 8 11.72 -23.93 10.32
N SER A 9 11.74 -24.58 9.15
CA SER A 9 12.56 -24.15 8.04
C SER A 9 12.28 -22.67 7.81
N LYS A 10 13.33 -21.82 7.81
CA LYS A 10 13.16 -20.39 7.55
C LYS A 10 12.39 -20.27 6.23
N PRO A 11 11.14 -19.78 6.23
CA PRO A 11 10.34 -19.82 5.03
C PRO A 11 11.01 -18.90 4.00
N ALA A 12 11.00 -19.31 2.73
CA ALA A 12 11.61 -18.51 1.67
C ALA A 12 10.99 -17.10 1.69
N PRO A 13 11.80 -16.03 1.73
CA PRO A 13 11.27 -14.67 1.95
C PRO A 13 10.38 -14.18 0.80
N ILE A 14 10.45 -14.84 -0.37
CA ILE A 14 9.65 -14.54 -1.56
C ILE A 14 8.83 -15.80 -1.91
N SER A 15 7.51 -15.66 -2.10
CA SER A 15 6.65 -16.76 -2.54
C SER A 15 6.64 -16.92 -4.06
N VAL A 16 6.20 -18.09 -4.53
CA VAL A 16 5.96 -18.33 -5.96
C VAL A 16 4.95 -17.32 -6.53
N ASN A 17 3.91 -16.95 -5.77
CA ASN A 17 2.92 -15.95 -6.21
C ASN A 17 3.54 -14.56 -6.37
N ALA A 18 4.43 -14.15 -5.45
CA ALA A 18 5.14 -12.89 -5.59
C ALA A 18 6.14 -12.90 -6.77
N LEU A 19 6.80 -14.04 -7.05
CA LEU A 19 7.63 -14.20 -8.25
C LEU A 19 6.80 -14.10 -9.54
N ILE A 20 5.62 -14.74 -9.58
CA ILE A 20 4.69 -14.65 -10.73
C ILE A 20 4.24 -13.20 -10.94
N LEU A 21 3.77 -12.51 -9.89
CA LEU A 21 3.37 -11.10 -9.99
C LEU A 21 4.53 -10.19 -10.39
N THR A 22 5.75 -10.44 -9.89
CA THR A 22 6.94 -9.67 -10.28
C THR A 22 7.28 -9.91 -11.76
N GLY A 23 7.15 -11.14 -12.26
CA GLY A 23 7.31 -11.46 -13.68
C GLY A 23 6.27 -10.80 -14.56
N ILE A 24 5.00 -10.80 -14.15
CA ILE A 24 3.91 -10.08 -14.84
C ILE A 24 4.19 -8.58 -14.85
N PHE A 25 4.59 -8.00 -13.71
CA PHE A 25 4.93 -6.58 -13.61
C PHE A 25 6.11 -6.20 -14.50
N ALA A 26 7.16 -7.04 -14.57
CA ALA A 26 8.29 -6.83 -15.47
C ALA A 26 7.89 -6.93 -16.95
N ALA A 27 7.02 -7.87 -17.32
CA ALA A 27 6.51 -7.99 -18.68
C ALA A 27 5.65 -6.77 -19.08
N LEU A 28 4.80 -6.27 -18.18
CA LEU A 28 4.00 -5.06 -18.38
C LEU A 28 4.88 -3.81 -18.46
N THR A 29 5.91 -3.70 -17.61
CA THR A 29 6.94 -2.65 -17.69
C THR A 29 7.59 -2.64 -19.08
N PHE A 30 8.04 -3.80 -19.55
CA PHE A 30 8.67 -3.93 -20.87
C PHE A 30 7.72 -3.58 -22.02
N ALA A 31 6.45 -4.00 -21.95
CA ALA A 31 5.45 -3.66 -22.97
C ALA A 31 5.19 -2.15 -23.03
N LEU A 32 4.94 -1.51 -21.88
CA LEU A 32 4.69 -0.06 -21.80
C LEU A 32 5.92 0.79 -22.18
N ALA A 33 7.13 0.26 -22.01
CA ALA A 33 8.38 0.91 -22.45
C ALA A 33 8.65 0.78 -23.97
N ARG A 34 7.94 -0.11 -24.68
CA ARG A 34 8.21 -0.43 -26.10
C ARG A 34 7.08 -0.04 -27.06
N MET A 35 5.94 0.41 -26.54
CA MET A 35 4.78 0.81 -27.33
C MET A 35 4.58 2.32 -27.20
N ASP A 36 4.47 3.04 -28.32
CA ASP A 36 4.16 4.47 -28.31
C ASP A 36 2.71 4.75 -27.87
N GLN A 37 1.80 3.83 -28.22
CA GLN A 37 0.37 3.89 -27.91
C GLN A 37 -0.12 2.50 -27.45
N PRO A 38 0.18 2.08 -26.21
CA PRO A 38 -0.30 0.82 -25.67
C PRO A 38 -1.82 0.87 -25.42
N PRO A 39 -2.54 -0.24 -25.61
CA PRO A 39 -3.91 -0.38 -25.14
C PRO A 39 -4.00 -0.10 -23.63
N GLY A 40 -4.95 0.73 -23.19
CA GLY A 40 -5.03 1.17 -21.79
C GLY A 40 -5.23 0.04 -20.77
N VAL A 41 -5.69 -1.14 -21.20
CA VAL A 41 -5.69 -2.37 -20.38
C VAL A 41 -4.30 -2.77 -19.88
N LEU A 42 -3.22 -2.43 -20.60
CA LEU A 42 -1.84 -2.65 -20.15
C LEU A 42 -1.46 -1.68 -19.01
N THR A 43 -1.87 -0.41 -19.11
CA THR A 43 -1.72 0.58 -18.02
C THR A 43 -2.52 0.15 -16.80
N PHE A 44 -3.78 -0.27 -16.99
CA PHE A 44 -4.61 -0.82 -15.93
C PHE A 44 -3.94 -2.01 -15.24
N ALA A 45 -3.50 -3.02 -15.99
CA ALA A 45 -2.82 -4.19 -15.45
C ALA A 45 -1.52 -3.82 -14.72
N PHE A 46 -0.71 -2.92 -15.27
CA PHE A 46 0.54 -2.45 -14.64
C PHE A 46 0.26 -1.82 -13.27
N VAL A 47 -0.71 -0.90 -13.20
CA VAL A 47 -1.06 -0.20 -11.97
C VAL A 47 -1.67 -1.16 -10.95
N VAL A 48 -2.55 -2.08 -11.37
CA VAL A 48 -3.14 -3.10 -10.48
C VAL A 48 -2.06 -4.04 -9.92
N VAL A 49 -1.18 -4.59 -10.75
CA VAL A 49 -0.12 -5.52 -10.31
C VAL A 49 0.94 -4.81 -9.46
N GLY A 50 1.36 -3.61 -9.86
CA GLY A 50 2.28 -2.78 -9.07
C GLY A 50 1.69 -2.42 -7.71
N TRP A 51 0.40 -2.08 -7.65
CA TRP A 51 -0.31 -1.85 -6.40
C TRP A 51 -0.39 -3.11 -5.52
N ILE A 52 -0.69 -4.28 -6.10
CA ILE A 52 -0.66 -5.57 -5.37
C ILE A 52 0.70 -5.79 -4.71
N LEU A 53 1.79 -5.65 -5.47
CA LEU A 53 3.16 -5.80 -4.96
C LEU A 53 3.48 -4.76 -3.87
N SER A 54 2.97 -3.54 -4.00
CA SER A 54 3.18 -2.45 -3.04
C SER A 54 2.55 -2.75 -1.68
N VAL A 55 1.33 -3.30 -1.66
CA VAL A 55 0.67 -3.68 -0.40
C VAL A 55 1.33 -4.91 0.23
N VAL A 56 1.84 -5.85 -0.56
CA VAL A 56 2.66 -6.96 -0.04
C VAL A 56 3.90 -6.46 0.68
N VAL A 57 4.56 -5.40 0.18
CA VAL A 57 5.70 -4.75 0.87
C VAL A 57 5.27 -4.06 2.18
N HIS A 58 4.12 -3.36 2.18
CA HIS A 58 3.54 -2.71 3.35
C HIS A 58 3.24 -3.74 4.47
N GLU A 59 2.49 -4.79 4.18
CA GLU A 59 2.10 -5.81 5.16
C GLU A 59 3.30 -6.64 5.65
N PHE A 60 4.26 -6.92 4.77
CA PHE A 60 5.52 -7.54 5.15
C PHE A 60 6.33 -6.66 6.13
N ALA A 61 6.33 -5.34 5.95
CA ALA A 61 7.05 -4.43 6.85
C ALA A 61 6.44 -4.45 8.26
N HIS A 62 5.11 -4.42 8.39
CA HIS A 62 4.41 -4.64 9.67
C HIS A 62 4.83 -5.97 10.31
N ALA A 63 4.69 -7.07 9.57
CA ALA A 63 5.01 -8.42 10.02
C ALA A 63 6.46 -8.54 10.51
N TYR A 64 7.41 -8.00 9.74
CA TYR A 64 8.84 -8.05 10.04
C TYR A 64 9.20 -7.29 11.32
N VAL A 65 8.63 -6.10 11.53
CA VAL A 65 8.90 -5.30 12.74
C VAL A 65 8.16 -5.86 13.95
N ALA A 66 6.93 -6.37 13.79
CA ALA A 66 6.19 -7.07 14.86
C ALA A 66 6.95 -8.32 15.35
N TYR A 67 7.51 -9.11 14.43
CA TYR A 67 8.36 -10.26 14.76
C TYR A 67 9.60 -9.86 15.57
N LYS A 68 10.28 -8.76 15.19
CA LYS A 68 11.40 -8.19 15.97
C LYS A 68 10.96 -7.62 17.33
N ALA A 69 9.73 -7.12 17.44
CA ALA A 69 9.15 -6.57 18.67
C ALA A 69 8.66 -7.65 19.67
N GLY A 70 8.53 -8.91 19.24
CA GLY A 70 8.25 -10.07 20.08
C GLY A 70 7.10 -10.97 19.60
N ASP A 71 6.31 -10.57 18.59
CA ASP A 71 5.26 -11.43 18.05
C ASP A 71 5.86 -12.48 17.10
N HIS A 72 6.41 -13.53 17.69
CA HIS A 72 6.95 -14.67 16.93
C HIS A 72 5.87 -15.50 16.23
N THR A 73 4.58 -15.26 16.48
CA THR A 73 3.50 -16.03 15.86
C THR A 73 3.18 -15.56 14.43
N ILE A 74 3.64 -14.37 14.05
CA ILE A 74 3.74 -13.90 12.66
C ILE A 74 4.51 -14.90 11.77
N ALA A 75 5.57 -15.52 12.29
CA ALA A 75 6.33 -16.54 11.55
C ALA A 75 5.52 -17.83 11.32
N GLN A 76 4.74 -18.25 12.32
CA GLN A 76 3.88 -19.44 12.25
C GLN A 76 2.68 -19.23 11.32
N LYS A 77 2.13 -18.01 11.26
CA LYS A 77 1.11 -17.59 10.28
C LYS A 77 1.66 -17.48 8.85
N GLY A 78 2.97 -17.55 8.65
CA GLY A 78 3.61 -17.44 7.33
C GLY A 78 3.67 -16.02 6.77
N TYR A 79 3.39 -14.98 7.56
CA TYR A 79 3.40 -13.57 7.11
C TYR A 79 4.81 -12.99 6.88
N LEU A 80 5.86 -13.73 7.24
CA LEU A 80 7.27 -13.42 6.92
C LEU A 80 7.70 -13.90 5.52
N THR A 81 6.75 -14.18 4.64
CA THR A 81 6.99 -14.38 3.21
C THR A 81 6.22 -13.33 2.44
N LEU A 82 6.86 -12.68 1.46
CA LEU A 82 6.18 -11.89 0.44
C LEU A 82 5.29 -12.85 -0.37
N ASP A 83 4.06 -13.04 0.08
CA ASP A 83 3.06 -13.86 -0.57
C ASP A 83 1.74 -13.10 -0.56
N PRO A 84 1.25 -12.58 -1.70
CA PRO A 84 -0.03 -11.89 -1.75
C PRO A 84 -1.10 -12.69 -1.00
N LEU A 85 -1.33 -13.95 -1.38
CA LEU A 85 -2.44 -14.78 -0.90
C LEU A 85 -2.46 -15.04 0.62
N LYS A 86 -1.38 -14.75 1.37
CA LYS A 86 -1.34 -14.95 2.83
C LYS A 86 -1.84 -13.75 3.62
N TYR A 87 -1.83 -12.55 3.05
CA TYR A 87 -2.35 -11.36 3.71
C TYR A 87 -3.88 -11.39 3.60
N THR A 88 -4.53 -12.05 4.57
CA THR A 88 -5.96 -12.42 4.54
C THR A 88 -6.93 -11.29 4.17
N ASP A 89 -6.53 -10.04 4.38
CA ASP A 89 -7.30 -8.84 4.10
C ASP A 89 -6.93 -8.16 2.76
N LEU A 90 -6.38 -8.89 1.77
CA LEU A 90 -6.13 -8.31 0.43
C LEU A 90 -7.39 -7.72 -0.19
N GLY A 91 -8.54 -8.36 0.03
CA GLY A 91 -9.83 -7.92 -0.51
C GLY A 91 -10.20 -6.49 -0.10
N THR A 92 -9.54 -5.94 0.92
CA THR A 92 -9.86 -4.65 1.53
C THR A 92 -8.67 -3.69 1.54
N SER A 93 -7.43 -4.16 1.75
CA SER A 93 -6.22 -3.33 1.56
C SER A 93 -5.85 -3.11 0.09
N LEU A 94 -6.19 -4.03 -0.83
CA LEU A 94 -5.81 -3.90 -2.25
C LEU A 94 -6.94 -3.43 -3.16
N VAL A 95 -8.15 -3.96 -3.01
CA VAL A 95 -9.20 -3.77 -4.03
C VAL A 95 -9.80 -2.37 -3.98
N LEU A 96 -9.87 -1.75 -2.79
CA LEU A 96 -10.51 -0.44 -2.63
C LEU A 96 -9.93 0.65 -3.53
N PRO A 97 -8.64 1.06 -3.41
CA PRO A 97 -8.18 2.27 -4.11
C PRO A 97 -8.16 2.10 -5.63
N LEU A 98 -8.05 0.87 -6.13
CA LEU A 98 -8.18 0.56 -7.55
C LEU A 98 -9.64 0.65 -8.05
N VAL A 99 -10.61 0.16 -7.28
CA VAL A 99 -12.05 0.26 -7.62
C VAL A 99 -12.58 1.70 -7.44
N VAL A 100 -12.09 2.43 -6.43
CA VAL A 100 -12.30 3.89 -6.24
C VAL A 100 -11.97 4.64 -7.54
N LEU A 101 -10.78 4.38 -8.08
CA LEU A 101 -10.25 5.02 -9.28
C LEU A 101 -11.01 4.57 -10.53
N ALA A 102 -11.37 3.29 -10.62
CA ALA A 102 -12.00 2.74 -11.80
C ALA A 102 -13.42 3.28 -12.04
N MET A 103 -14.15 3.66 -10.99
CA MET A 103 -15.53 4.17 -11.12
C MET A 103 -15.64 5.70 -11.19
N GLY A 104 -14.52 6.44 -11.17
CA GLY A 104 -14.54 7.91 -11.16
C GLY A 104 -14.69 8.57 -9.80
N GLY A 105 -14.34 7.83 -8.75
CA GLY A 105 -14.71 8.13 -7.37
C GLY A 105 -16.06 7.49 -7.02
N ILE A 106 -16.30 6.99 -5.81
CA ILE A 106 -15.46 6.86 -4.61
C ILE A 106 -15.79 5.46 -3.98
N GLY A 107 -14.86 4.81 -3.27
CA GLY A 107 -14.79 3.35 -2.94
C GLY A 107 -15.76 2.70 -1.94
N PHE A 108 -15.38 1.57 -1.30
CA PHE A 108 -16.11 0.88 -0.18
C PHE A 108 -15.41 -0.43 0.29
N PRO A 109 -15.59 -0.90 1.56
CA PRO A 109 -14.62 -1.15 2.68
C PRO A 109 -13.95 -2.54 2.73
N GLY A 110 -12.96 -2.89 3.60
CA GLY A 110 -12.13 -2.20 4.61
C GLY A 110 -11.65 -3.15 5.77
N GLY A 111 -10.34 -3.35 6.02
CA GLY A 111 -9.79 -4.27 7.06
C GLY A 111 -8.24 -4.44 7.03
N ALA A 112 -7.60 -4.88 8.13
CA ALA A 112 -6.13 -4.86 8.31
C ALA A 112 -5.56 -6.12 8.99
N VAL A 113 -4.29 -6.46 8.72
CA VAL A 113 -3.62 -7.66 9.28
C VAL A 113 -3.64 -7.67 10.81
N TYR A 114 -4.15 -8.76 11.39
CA TYR A 114 -4.28 -8.92 12.84
C TYR A 114 -2.92 -9.18 13.53
N LEU A 115 -2.24 -8.08 13.88
CA LEU A 115 -1.06 -8.04 14.74
C LEU A 115 -1.43 -8.28 16.22
N ARG A 116 -0.64 -9.11 16.93
CA ARG A 116 -0.87 -9.34 18.36
C ARG A 116 -0.06 -8.41 19.26
N ASP A 117 -0.67 -7.27 19.56
CA ASP A 117 -0.20 -6.27 20.51
C ASP A 117 0.19 -6.84 21.88
N ASP A 118 -0.50 -7.90 22.33
CA ASP A 118 -0.28 -8.60 23.58
C ASP A 118 1.07 -9.33 23.65
N LEU A 119 1.63 -9.75 22.50
CA LEU A 119 2.91 -10.44 22.42
C LEU A 119 4.11 -9.51 22.23
N MET A 120 3.88 -8.25 21.87
CA MET A 120 4.94 -7.27 21.62
C MET A 120 5.43 -6.62 22.92
N ARG A 121 6.71 -6.80 23.22
CA ARG A 121 7.32 -6.54 24.55
C ARG A 121 7.33 -5.08 25.01
N SER A 122 7.08 -4.12 24.14
CA SER A 122 7.10 -2.69 24.50
C SER A 122 6.11 -1.84 23.71
N ARG A 123 5.71 -0.70 24.29
CA ARG A 123 4.87 0.32 23.61
C ARG A 123 5.55 0.85 22.35
N ARG A 124 6.87 1.05 22.40
CA ARG A 124 7.71 1.44 21.25
C ARG A 124 7.70 0.37 20.16
N GLY A 125 7.83 -0.91 20.52
CA GLY A 125 7.78 -2.02 19.56
C GLY A 125 6.46 -2.08 18.79
N ARG A 126 5.32 -1.91 19.47
CA ARG A 126 4.00 -1.80 18.84
C ARG A 126 3.89 -0.59 17.92
N ALA A 127 4.27 0.59 18.40
CA ALA A 127 4.22 1.82 17.60
C ALA A 127 5.10 1.75 16.35
N LEU A 128 6.29 1.14 16.46
CA LEU A 128 7.18 0.91 15.31
C LEU A 128 6.63 -0.17 14.36
N ALA A 129 5.96 -1.21 14.88
CA ALA A 129 5.29 -2.20 14.04
C ALA A 129 4.18 -1.56 13.21
N SER A 130 3.34 -0.69 13.78
CA SER A 130 2.36 0.10 13.02
C SER A 130 3.01 1.10 12.06
N LEU A 131 4.12 1.76 12.43
CA LEU A 131 4.80 2.68 11.51
C LEU A 131 5.46 1.98 10.31
N ALA A 132 5.76 0.68 10.42
CA ALA A 132 6.52 -0.05 9.42
C ALA A 132 5.81 -0.18 8.06
N GLY A 133 4.50 -0.42 8.03
CA GLY A 133 3.71 -0.47 6.79
C GLY A 133 3.77 0.84 5.99
N PRO A 134 3.42 1.99 6.58
CA PRO A 134 3.58 3.30 5.96
C PRO A 134 5.00 3.57 5.45
N LEU A 135 6.04 3.12 6.17
CA LEU A 135 7.43 3.21 5.70
C LEU A 135 7.72 2.27 4.51
N GLY A 136 7.08 1.11 4.42
CA GLY A 136 7.10 0.23 3.25
C GLY A 136 6.45 0.89 2.03
N THR A 137 5.26 1.47 2.19
CA THR A 137 4.59 2.28 1.15
C THR A 137 5.45 3.44 0.68
N LEU A 138 6.08 4.17 1.62
CA LEU A 138 7.01 5.25 1.32
C LEU A 138 8.25 4.75 0.54
N ALA A 139 8.80 3.59 0.89
CA ALA A 139 9.93 3.01 0.16
C ALA A 139 9.57 2.70 -1.30
N VAL A 140 8.35 2.22 -1.58
CA VAL A 140 7.86 2.02 -2.96
C VAL A 140 7.66 3.34 -3.68
N LEU A 141 7.06 4.34 -3.03
CA LEU A 141 6.91 5.70 -3.58
C LEU A 141 8.28 6.30 -3.98
N VAL A 142 9.28 6.20 -3.11
CA VAL A 142 10.66 6.64 -3.39
C VAL A 142 11.28 5.86 -4.54
N GLY A 143 11.08 4.54 -4.61
CA GLY A 143 11.55 3.72 -5.73
C GLY A 143 10.97 4.16 -7.07
N LEU A 144 9.65 4.36 -7.14
CA LEU A 144 8.98 4.88 -8.34
C LEU A 144 9.47 6.29 -8.71
N ALA A 145 9.62 7.17 -7.73
CA ALA A 145 10.13 8.52 -7.93
C ALA A 145 11.57 8.55 -8.50
N VAL A 146 12.45 7.67 -8.02
CA VAL A 146 13.81 7.51 -8.56
C VAL A 146 13.78 7.04 -10.01
N CYS A 147 12.92 6.07 -10.36
CA CYS A 147 12.76 5.65 -11.76
C CYS A 147 12.26 6.81 -12.65
N LEU A 148 11.25 7.57 -12.21
CA LEU A 148 10.73 8.74 -12.93
C LEU A 148 11.75 9.88 -13.05
N ALA A 149 12.66 10.02 -12.09
CA ALA A 149 13.78 10.96 -12.18
C ALA A 149 14.85 10.48 -13.18
N ALA A 150 15.09 9.17 -13.26
CA ALA A 150 15.98 8.58 -14.27
C ALA A 150 15.40 8.74 -15.68
N ASP A 151 14.11 8.46 -15.90
CA ASP A 151 13.44 8.65 -17.20
C ASP A 151 13.64 10.08 -17.74
N ARG A 152 13.50 11.10 -16.88
CA ARG A 152 13.77 12.52 -17.22
C ARG A 152 15.24 12.80 -17.53
N ALA A 153 16.16 12.16 -16.83
CA ALA A 153 17.59 12.31 -17.10
C ALA A 153 17.98 11.70 -18.47
N PHE A 154 17.19 10.76 -18.99
CA PHE A 154 17.40 10.11 -20.29
C PHE A 154 16.45 10.60 -21.40
N GLY A 155 15.57 11.57 -21.15
CA GLY A 155 14.65 12.13 -22.18
C GLY A 155 13.44 11.26 -22.51
N VAL A 156 12.98 10.42 -21.58
CA VAL A 156 11.90 9.42 -21.74
C VAL A 156 10.65 9.79 -20.89
N GLU A 157 10.62 10.99 -20.33
CA GLU A 157 9.69 11.40 -19.27
C GLU A 157 8.20 11.38 -19.64
N THR A 158 7.85 11.44 -20.94
CA THR A 158 6.47 11.40 -21.41
C THR A 158 6.04 10.04 -21.97
N SER A 159 6.81 8.97 -21.74
CA SER A 159 6.46 7.62 -22.20
C SER A 159 5.18 7.06 -21.55
N PRO A 160 4.52 6.07 -22.16
CA PRO A 160 3.38 5.40 -21.52
C PRO A 160 3.74 4.70 -20.20
N LEU A 161 4.97 4.18 -20.08
CA LEU A 161 5.50 3.64 -18.83
C LEU A 161 5.63 4.74 -17.75
N SER A 162 6.25 5.88 -18.04
CA SER A 162 6.44 6.94 -17.04
C SER A 162 5.10 7.50 -16.56
N ARG A 163 4.10 7.63 -17.44
CA ARG A 163 2.72 8.00 -17.06
C ARG A 163 2.06 6.97 -16.14
N ALA A 164 2.16 5.68 -16.48
CA ALA A 164 1.63 4.60 -15.65
C ALA A 164 2.32 4.54 -14.27
N ALA A 165 3.64 4.71 -14.23
CA ALA A 165 4.44 4.75 -13.01
C ALA A 165 4.18 6.02 -12.17
N ALA A 166 3.97 7.19 -12.79
CA ALA A 166 3.58 8.41 -12.10
C ALA A 166 2.21 8.27 -11.42
N PHE A 167 1.24 7.65 -12.10
CA PHE A 167 -0.07 7.38 -11.52
C PHE A 167 -0.02 6.32 -10.40
N LEU A 168 0.80 5.27 -10.54
CA LEU A 168 1.05 4.32 -9.45
C LEU A 168 1.75 5.00 -8.25
N ALA A 169 2.67 5.94 -8.49
CA ALA A 169 3.30 6.73 -7.44
C ALA A 169 2.30 7.65 -6.72
N PHE A 170 1.37 8.27 -7.46
CA PHE A 170 0.26 9.01 -6.86
C PHE A 170 -0.59 8.14 -5.93
N LEU A 171 -0.87 6.89 -6.34
CA LEU A 171 -1.55 5.92 -5.48
C LEU A 171 -0.75 5.58 -4.21
N GLN A 172 0.57 5.41 -4.30
CA GLN A 172 1.40 5.22 -3.09
C GLN A 172 1.37 6.44 -2.17
N GLY A 173 1.37 7.66 -2.72
CA GLY A 173 1.17 8.90 -1.96
C GLY A 173 -0.19 8.92 -1.24
N PHE A 174 -1.26 8.48 -1.91
CA PHE A 174 -2.61 8.38 -1.33
C PHE A 174 -2.68 7.36 -0.18
N ALA A 175 -2.09 6.18 -0.39
CA ALA A 175 -1.97 5.13 0.62
C ALA A 175 -1.18 5.60 1.85
N LEU A 176 -0.05 6.30 1.62
CA LEU A 176 0.80 6.84 2.66
C LEU A 176 0.06 7.87 3.52
N VAL A 177 -0.66 8.82 2.89
CA VAL A 177 -1.41 9.85 3.62
C VAL A 177 -2.51 9.23 4.47
N LEU A 178 -3.32 8.32 3.91
CA LEU A 178 -4.39 7.66 4.65
C LEU A 178 -3.85 6.86 5.83
N ASN A 179 -2.85 6.00 5.60
CA ASN A 179 -2.32 5.17 6.67
C ASN A 179 -1.58 5.97 7.75
N LEU A 180 -1.11 7.20 7.48
CA LEU A 180 -0.55 8.09 8.52
C LEU A 180 -1.61 8.87 9.31
N LEU A 181 -2.91 8.84 8.96
CA LEU A 181 -3.94 9.52 9.73
C LEU A 181 -4.11 8.91 11.14
N PRO A 182 -4.21 9.72 12.21
CA PRO A 182 -4.38 9.25 13.58
C PRO A 182 -5.83 8.81 13.90
N LEU A 183 -6.46 8.07 13.00
CA LEU A 183 -7.85 7.62 13.11
C LEU A 183 -7.93 6.12 13.44
N PRO A 184 -8.75 5.69 14.41
CA PRO A 184 -8.99 4.28 14.72
C PRO A 184 -9.26 3.42 13.48
N GLY A 185 -8.47 2.36 13.32
CA GLY A 185 -8.50 1.48 12.14
C GLY A 185 -7.37 1.71 11.14
N LEU A 186 -6.58 2.79 11.27
CA LEU A 186 -5.43 3.11 10.42
C LEU A 186 -4.11 3.06 11.22
N ASP A 187 -2.99 2.89 10.51
CA ASP A 187 -1.67 2.69 11.14
C ASP A 187 -1.21 3.86 11.99
N GLY A 188 -1.50 5.10 11.57
CA GLY A 188 -1.17 6.32 12.30
C GLY A 188 -1.81 6.35 13.68
N PHE A 189 -3.00 5.77 13.83
CA PHE A 189 -3.57 5.52 15.16
C PHE A 189 -2.82 4.40 15.89
N GLY A 190 -2.45 3.32 15.20
CA GLY A 190 -1.57 2.26 15.74
C GLY A 190 -0.23 2.77 16.29
N VAL A 191 0.35 3.83 15.72
CA VAL A 191 1.58 4.48 16.24
C VAL A 191 1.33 5.13 17.61
N ILE A 192 0.22 5.85 17.79
CA ILE A 192 -0.07 6.56 19.05
C ILE A 192 -0.77 5.69 20.11
N ARG A 193 -1.57 4.71 19.68
CA ARG A 193 -2.44 3.86 20.51
C ARG A 193 -1.74 3.20 21.70
N PRO A 194 -0.50 2.66 21.61
CA PRO A 194 0.21 2.08 22.75
C PRO A 194 0.49 3.04 23.91
N TYR A 195 0.43 4.35 23.67
CA TYR A 195 0.64 5.39 24.69
C TYR A 195 -0.67 5.93 25.29
N LEU A 196 -1.83 5.63 24.69
CA LEU A 196 -3.14 6.07 25.17
C LEU A 196 -3.64 5.23 26.36
N PRO A 197 -4.53 5.75 27.22
CA PRO A 197 -5.18 4.98 28.29
C PRO A 197 -5.92 3.75 27.75
N ALA A 198 -5.94 2.65 28.52
CA ALA A 198 -6.53 1.38 28.08
C ALA A 198 -8.01 1.50 27.64
N ALA A 199 -8.80 2.36 28.32
CA ALA A 199 -10.18 2.65 27.95
C ALA A 199 -10.31 3.25 26.54
N VAL A 200 -9.39 4.16 26.17
CA VAL A 200 -9.34 4.77 24.82
C VAL A 200 -8.96 3.72 23.78
N GLN A 201 -8.00 2.82 24.09
CA GLN A 201 -7.61 1.74 23.19
C GLN A 201 -8.77 0.76 22.93
N GLN A 202 -9.52 0.37 23.97
CA GLN A 202 -10.70 -0.51 23.84
C GLN A 202 -11.85 0.17 23.09
N GLN A 203 -12.11 1.45 23.35
CA GLN A 203 -13.15 2.19 22.64
C GLN A 203 -12.79 2.34 21.15
N ALA A 204 -11.53 2.65 20.83
CA ALA A 204 -11.03 2.75 19.46
C ALA A 204 -11.15 1.42 18.69
N GLN A 205 -10.90 0.28 19.33
CA GLN A 205 -11.15 -1.04 18.72
C GLN A 205 -12.62 -1.24 18.36
N LYS A 206 -13.55 -0.83 19.23
CA LYS A 206 -15.01 -0.96 18.97
C LYS A 206 -15.49 -0.05 17.84
N VAL A 207 -14.96 1.17 17.75
CA VAL A 207 -15.41 2.15 16.73
C VAL A 207 -14.58 2.14 15.44
N GLY A 208 -13.46 1.42 15.36
CA GLY A 208 -12.52 1.49 14.23
C GLY A 208 -13.18 1.29 12.86
N GLY A 209 -14.02 0.27 12.71
CA GLY A 209 -14.77 0.05 11.46
C GLY A 209 -15.73 1.20 11.12
N LEU A 210 -16.40 1.78 12.13
CA LEU A 210 -17.30 2.93 11.93
C LEU A 210 -16.53 4.21 11.60
N VAL A 211 -15.36 4.43 12.20
CA VAL A 211 -14.49 5.57 11.89
C VAL A 211 -13.94 5.46 10.46
N PHE A 212 -13.55 4.26 10.04
CA PHE A 212 -13.12 4.00 8.67
C PHE A 212 -14.24 4.29 7.66
N ILE A 213 -15.47 3.82 7.92
CA ILE A 213 -16.66 4.14 7.10
C ILE A 213 -16.97 5.65 7.13
N GLY A 214 -16.83 6.32 8.28
CA GLY A 214 -17.05 7.75 8.41
C GLY A 214 -16.04 8.59 7.63
N LEU A 215 -14.75 8.26 7.70
CA LEU A 215 -13.69 8.87 6.89
C LEU A 215 -13.97 8.65 5.40
N PHE A 216 -14.37 7.44 5.04
CA PHE A 216 -14.72 7.08 3.67
C PHE A 216 -15.87 7.95 3.13
N LEU A 217 -16.99 8.03 3.86
CA LEU A 217 -18.14 8.87 3.49
C LEU A 217 -17.76 10.36 3.44
N ALA A 218 -16.86 10.82 4.30
CA ALA A 218 -16.34 12.19 4.25
C ALA A 218 -15.55 12.47 2.97
N ILE A 219 -14.70 11.53 2.51
CA ILE A 219 -13.93 11.66 1.26
C ILE A 219 -14.86 11.65 0.02
N PHE A 220 -15.99 10.95 0.07
CA PHE A 220 -17.02 10.96 -0.98
C PHE A 220 -17.82 12.26 -0.96
N PHE A 221 -18.55 12.50 0.13
CA PHE A 221 -19.69 13.43 0.15
C PHE A 221 -19.33 14.83 0.69
N ILE A 222 -18.10 15.06 1.15
CA ILE A 222 -17.65 16.36 1.65
C ILE A 222 -16.51 16.88 0.74
N PRO A 223 -16.82 17.75 -0.25
CA PRO A 223 -15.81 18.26 -1.19
C PRO A 223 -14.59 18.88 -0.53
N GLY A 224 -14.76 19.55 0.62
CA GLY A 224 -13.64 20.10 1.40
C GLY A 224 -12.65 19.05 1.91
N VAL A 225 -13.13 17.87 2.33
CA VAL A 225 -12.28 16.75 2.78
C VAL A 225 -11.57 16.12 1.58
N ASN A 226 -12.31 15.90 0.48
CA ASN A 226 -11.76 15.41 -0.77
C ASN A 226 -10.62 16.31 -1.28
N HIS A 227 -10.87 17.62 -1.44
CA HIS A 227 -9.88 18.58 -1.91
C HIS A 227 -8.69 18.74 -0.95
N ALA A 228 -8.89 18.63 0.36
CA ALA A 228 -7.80 18.64 1.33
C ALA A 228 -6.91 17.40 1.16
N LEU A 229 -7.50 16.20 1.06
CA LEU A 229 -6.76 14.95 0.86
C LEU A 229 -5.98 14.97 -0.46
N PHE A 230 -6.63 15.27 -1.58
CA PHE A 230 -5.97 15.37 -2.88
C PHE A 230 -4.85 16.42 -2.90
N ARG A 231 -5.04 17.57 -2.22
CA ARG A 231 -3.98 18.59 -2.09
C ARG A 231 -2.77 18.04 -1.34
N VAL A 232 -2.96 17.37 -0.20
CA VAL A 232 -1.85 16.80 0.58
C VAL A 232 -1.13 15.72 -0.22
N VAL A 233 -1.86 14.82 -0.88
CA VAL A 233 -1.28 13.76 -1.72
C VAL A 233 -0.47 14.36 -2.87
N LEU A 234 -1.03 15.33 -3.60
CA LEU A 234 -0.34 16.00 -4.70
C LEU A 234 0.92 16.75 -4.20
N THR A 235 0.85 17.44 -3.07
CA THR A 235 2.03 18.09 -2.46
C THR A 235 3.12 17.07 -2.12
N ILE A 236 2.77 15.90 -1.58
CA ILE A 236 3.74 14.84 -1.30
C ILE A 236 4.34 14.27 -2.59
N THR A 237 3.53 14.03 -3.62
CA THR A 237 4.03 13.51 -4.90
C THR A 237 4.91 14.54 -5.62
N ASP A 238 4.60 15.84 -5.52
CA ASP A 238 5.43 16.93 -6.04
C ASP A 238 6.79 16.99 -5.32
N LEU A 239 6.83 16.77 -3.99
CA LEU A 239 8.09 16.71 -3.21
C LEU A 239 9.00 15.55 -3.65
N PHE A 240 8.42 14.47 -4.17
CA PHE A 240 9.15 13.36 -4.81
C PHE A 240 9.37 13.58 -6.33
N GLY A 241 9.05 14.76 -6.86
CA GLY A 241 9.22 15.10 -8.27
C GLY A 241 8.30 14.31 -9.21
N VAL A 242 7.16 13.79 -8.75
CA VAL A 242 6.18 13.14 -9.63
C VAL A 242 5.37 14.21 -10.36
N SER A 243 5.28 14.10 -11.68
CA SER A 243 4.69 15.14 -12.55
C SER A 243 3.16 15.04 -12.55
N ARG A 244 2.48 16.14 -12.19
CA ARG A 244 1.00 16.19 -12.18
C ARG A 244 0.36 15.92 -13.56
N PRO A 245 0.88 16.46 -14.68
CA PRO A 245 0.43 16.05 -16.02
C PRO A 245 0.54 14.54 -16.27
N ASP A 246 1.64 13.90 -15.85
CA ASP A 246 1.85 12.46 -16.07
C ASP A 246 0.96 11.60 -15.17
N ILE A 247 0.67 12.05 -13.93
CA ILE A 247 -0.37 11.46 -13.06
C ILE A 247 -1.73 11.51 -13.77
N GLY A 248 -2.10 12.66 -14.34
CA GLY A 248 -3.36 12.83 -15.05
C GLY A 248 -3.47 11.99 -16.33
N ALA A 249 -2.40 11.93 -17.13
CA ALA A 249 -2.34 11.12 -18.34
C ALA A 249 -2.35 9.61 -18.02
N GLY A 250 -1.64 9.18 -16.96
CA GLY A 250 -1.68 7.81 -16.45
C GLY A 250 -3.06 7.43 -15.91
N TYR A 251 -3.75 8.34 -15.24
CA TYR A 251 -5.13 8.14 -14.78
C TYR A 251 -6.11 7.97 -15.95
N GLY A 252 -6.00 8.80 -17.00
CA GLY A 252 -6.80 8.66 -18.21
C GLY A 252 -6.55 7.32 -18.91
N ALA A 253 -5.29 6.93 -19.09
CA ALA A 253 -4.94 5.64 -19.68
C ALA A 253 -5.33 4.43 -18.81
N PHE A 254 -5.44 4.59 -17.49
CA PHE A 254 -5.96 3.57 -16.57
C PHE A 254 -7.48 3.38 -16.75
N ARG A 255 -8.26 4.46 -16.94
CA ARG A 255 -9.72 4.43 -17.16
C ARG A 255 -10.09 4.24 -18.63
N PHE A 256 -9.50 3.22 -19.25
CA PHE A 256 -9.56 2.99 -20.71
C PHE A 256 -10.97 2.68 -21.27
N TRP A 257 -11.97 2.43 -20.41
CA TRP A 257 -13.36 2.14 -20.79
C TRP A 257 -14.25 3.38 -20.85
N GLU A 258 -13.70 4.59 -20.70
CA GLU A 258 -14.46 5.87 -20.68
C GLU A 258 -14.09 6.83 -21.82
N GLY A 259 -13.22 6.39 -22.74
CA GLY A 259 -12.84 7.09 -23.96
C GLY A 259 -13.40 6.42 -25.21
#